data_AF-A0A928I505-F1
#
_entry.id   AF-A0A928I505-F1
#
_cell.length_a   1.000
_cell.length_b   1.000
_cell.length_c   1.000
_cell.angle_alpha   90.00
_cell.angle_beta   90.00
_cell.angle_gamma   90.00
#
_symmetry.space_group_name_H-M   'P 1'
#
loop_
_entity.id
_entity.type
_entity.pdbx_description
1 polymer ?
#
loop_
_entity_poly.entity_id
_entity_poly.type
_entity_poly.pdbx_seq_one_letter_code
_entity_poly.pdbx_strand_id
1 'polypeptide(L)'
;MKKKFSGGSLMSISIPAFGETSFFQHKENHTATVTLLPETSLRAYEDYCALLERTGAVKKEEYAEHLHRFAAYEQNDTGYFLNYFEGTRELSIVEETDTAYFKFSDKPADGARKTPQFTQVKLSDFGLLDVIRLSDGRFIVVDGGRNDQFNRDALLRTLTVGAEGDTPVIAAWFLTHPHSDHFHCFMGFMEQYGHLVQVEKMLLLFPEADDLAHYPALAAKEGVDEDLSAVAKIPQMWRTIAAHGLPVFATHTGQRYRIGDATCQLMATMDDTIHCCQDINASSQVIRVELAGQTLLLTTDAPMHISRMGKRYDAGLSADILQFPHHGFSFSKMENVEEQIAIFELIAPEVCLLPVADYHAYTSFSTFRESTAHLMRHPGVKEYLAGDHQRTLELPYTPTAYGAEERERNYRRGRAAAGACTWIFSDIPASAPDAFAFTLLNTTYVPATVEVDVYFESKTQVIERQRVVLTARCLKQSRCAADLIDAARLPQNLAPDAVFGIRFRSDIPIVVTHKTYPAAYSGEGLG
;
A
#
# COMPACT_ATOMS: atom_id res chain seq x y z
N MET A 1 -10.28 -23.88 22.60
CA MET A 1 -9.38 -24.94 23.13
C MET A 1 -8.14 -24.24 23.68
N LYS A 2 -7.89 -24.29 24.99
CA LYS A 2 -6.75 -23.63 25.65
C LYS A 2 -5.44 -24.31 25.21
N LYS A 3 -4.50 -23.59 24.59
CA LYS A 3 -3.11 -24.04 24.46
C LYS A 3 -2.21 -23.11 25.27
N LYS A 4 -1.63 -23.66 26.35
CA LYS A 4 -0.44 -23.11 27.02
C LYS A 4 0.75 -23.38 26.09
N PHE A 5 1.49 -22.33 25.74
CA PHE A 5 2.88 -22.49 25.30
C PHE A 5 3.79 -22.24 26.49
N SER A 6 4.78 -23.12 26.66
CA SER A 6 5.82 -23.07 27.66
C SER A 6 7.17 -23.00 26.95
N GLY A 7 7.97 -21.98 27.24
CA GLY A 7 9.41 -21.96 26.92
C GLY A 7 9.92 -20.59 26.50
N GLY A 8 10.71 -19.95 27.37
CA GLY A 8 11.50 -18.75 27.07
C GLY A 8 11.39 -17.69 28.17
N SER A 9 12.36 -17.62 29.08
CA SER A 9 12.40 -16.61 30.13
C SER A 9 12.85 -15.26 29.57
N LEU A 10 11.88 -14.39 29.25
CA LEU A 10 12.01 -12.96 29.53
C LEU A 10 11.39 -12.72 30.91
N MET A 11 12.03 -11.93 31.76
CA MET A 11 11.39 -11.43 32.98
C MET A 11 10.22 -10.54 32.54
N SER A 12 9.07 -11.15 32.30
CA SER A 12 7.85 -10.43 32.03
C SER A 12 7.53 -9.60 33.27
N ILE A 13 7.29 -8.31 33.07
CA ILE A 13 6.42 -7.60 34.00
C ILE A 13 5.14 -8.42 33.98
N SER A 14 4.85 -9.16 35.07
CA SER A 14 3.58 -9.86 35.18
C SER A 14 2.53 -8.79 34.97
N ILE A 15 1.71 -8.83 33.93
CA ILE A 15 0.72 -7.79 33.62
C ILE A 15 -0.26 -7.73 34.81
N PRO A 16 -0.04 -6.87 35.82
CA PRO A 16 -0.65 -6.99 37.13
C PRO A 16 -1.76 -5.94 37.20
N ALA A 17 -2.83 -6.20 36.46
CA ALA A 17 -4.05 -5.39 36.56
C ALA A 17 -5.32 -6.10 36.02
N PHE A 18 -5.19 -7.10 35.14
CA PHE A 18 -6.35 -7.60 34.39
C PHE A 18 -6.98 -8.91 34.90
N GLY A 19 -6.73 -9.36 36.14
CA GLY A 19 -7.36 -10.59 36.65
C GLY A 19 -7.14 -11.84 35.76
N GLU A 20 -8.05 -12.82 35.79
CA GLU A 20 -8.03 -14.03 34.91
C GLU A 20 -8.44 -13.75 33.45
N THR A 21 -8.18 -12.55 32.91
CA THR A 21 -8.63 -12.19 31.56
C THR A 21 -7.79 -12.91 30.50
N SER A 22 -8.46 -13.44 29.47
CA SER A 22 -7.80 -14.00 28.30
C SER A 22 -7.15 -12.89 27.47
N PHE A 23 -5.86 -13.02 27.18
CA PHE A 23 -5.13 -12.14 26.27
C PHE A 23 -4.59 -12.92 25.07
N PHE A 24 -4.29 -12.22 23.99
CA PHE A 24 -3.53 -12.74 22.85
C PHE A 24 -2.16 -12.10 22.85
N GLN A 25 -1.10 -12.91 22.71
CA GLN A 25 0.26 -12.40 22.61
C GLN A 25 0.93 -13.01 21.40
N HIS A 26 1.64 -12.19 20.64
CA HIS A 26 2.40 -12.61 19.48
C HIS A 26 3.69 -11.78 19.36
N LYS A 27 4.71 -12.38 18.75
CA LYS A 27 5.94 -11.71 18.39
C LYS A 27 5.70 -11.06 17.02
N GLU A 28 6.06 -9.81 16.85
CA GLU A 28 5.99 -9.14 15.54
C GLU A 28 7.31 -9.22 14.79
N ASN A 29 8.39 -9.01 15.55
CA ASN A 29 9.76 -9.12 15.12
C ASN A 29 10.66 -9.38 16.34
N HIS A 30 11.98 -9.48 16.16
CA HIS A 30 12.95 -9.76 17.23
C HIS A 30 12.99 -8.70 18.34
N THR A 31 12.53 -7.48 18.09
CA THR A 31 12.52 -6.40 19.08
C THR A 31 11.17 -6.24 19.76
N ALA A 32 10.06 -6.58 19.11
CA ALA A 32 8.70 -6.24 19.52
C ALA A 32 7.80 -7.47 19.79
N THR A 33 7.06 -7.40 20.89
CA THR A 33 5.97 -8.31 21.24
C THR A 33 4.70 -7.53 21.51
N VAL A 34 3.57 -7.97 20.96
CA VAL A 34 2.28 -7.32 21.16
C VAL A 34 1.36 -8.19 21.99
N THR A 35 0.74 -7.55 22.97
CA THR A 35 -0.28 -8.13 23.84
C THR A 35 -1.60 -7.42 23.66
N LEU A 36 -2.63 -8.16 23.27
CA LEU A 36 -3.99 -7.67 23.08
C LEU A 36 -4.90 -8.16 24.21
N LEU A 37 -5.53 -7.20 24.88
CA LEU A 37 -6.40 -7.38 26.03
C LEU A 37 -7.83 -6.92 25.67
N PRO A 38 -8.70 -7.85 25.23
CA PRO A 38 -10.11 -7.54 24.97
C PRO A 38 -10.88 -7.27 26.27
N GLU A 39 -12.06 -6.67 26.14
CA GLU A 39 -12.97 -6.32 27.25
C GLU A 39 -12.36 -5.39 28.33
N THR A 40 -11.30 -4.67 27.98
CA THR A 40 -10.62 -3.73 28.85
C THR A 40 -11.46 -2.48 29.09
N SER A 41 -11.61 -2.07 30.35
CA SER A 41 -12.22 -0.79 30.72
C SER A 41 -11.20 0.34 30.72
N LEU A 42 -11.67 1.58 30.54
CA LEU A 42 -10.82 2.78 30.65
C LEU A 42 -10.06 2.80 31.98
N ARG A 43 -10.75 2.45 33.07
CA ARG A 43 -10.15 2.37 34.40
C ARG A 43 -8.98 1.38 34.46
N ALA A 44 -9.13 0.22 33.83
CA ALA A 44 -8.08 -0.79 33.84
C ALA A 44 -6.85 -0.36 32.99
N TYR A 45 -7.07 0.38 31.89
CA TYR A 45 -5.99 1.05 31.16
C TYR A 45 -5.28 2.10 32.03
N GLU A 46 -6.02 2.96 32.73
CA GLU A 46 -5.46 3.98 33.62
C GLU A 46 -4.67 3.35 34.78
N ASP A 47 -5.19 2.28 35.38
CA ASP A 47 -4.53 1.55 36.46
C ASP A 47 -3.22 0.89 35.97
N TYR A 48 -3.17 0.41 34.72
CA TYR A 48 -1.96 -0.14 34.10
C TYR A 48 -0.93 0.96 33.77
N CYS A 49 -1.37 2.12 33.26
CA CYS A 49 -0.51 3.30 33.12
C CYS A 49 0.12 3.71 34.46
N ALA A 50 -0.70 3.83 35.50
CA ALA A 50 -0.23 4.19 36.85
C ALA A 50 0.71 3.14 37.43
N LEU A 51 0.53 1.87 37.06
CA LEU A 51 1.46 0.81 37.44
C LEU A 51 2.82 1.01 36.78
N LEU A 52 2.88 1.23 35.46
CA LEU A 52 4.15 1.44 34.75
C LEU A 52 4.96 2.56 35.40
N GLU A 53 4.31 3.68 35.73
CA GLU A 53 4.94 4.78 36.46
C GLU A 53 5.44 4.36 37.86
N ARG A 54 4.62 3.64 38.64
CA ARG A 54 5.03 3.12 39.96
C ARG A 54 6.18 2.13 39.89
N THR A 55 6.30 1.38 38.81
CA THR A 55 7.40 0.44 38.60
C THR A 55 8.65 1.10 38.01
N GLY A 56 8.62 2.40 37.74
CA GLY A 56 9.78 3.20 37.32
C GLY A 56 9.86 3.44 35.81
N ALA A 57 8.83 3.12 35.04
CA ALA A 57 8.76 3.51 33.64
C ALA A 57 8.51 5.02 33.53
N VAL A 58 9.20 5.67 32.60
CA VAL A 58 9.09 7.11 32.35
C VAL A 58 8.14 7.34 31.19
N LYS A 59 7.02 8.04 31.44
CA LYS A 59 6.11 8.46 30.37
C LYS A 59 6.81 9.44 29.43
N LYS A 60 6.77 9.15 28.14
CA LYS A 60 7.40 9.96 27.07
C LYS A 60 6.37 10.71 26.25
N GLU A 61 5.22 10.10 26.02
CA GLU A 61 4.14 10.66 25.22
C GLU A 61 2.79 10.17 25.74
N GLU A 62 1.77 11.02 25.65
CA GLU A 62 0.38 10.64 25.84
C GLU A 62 -0.52 11.55 24.99
N TYR A 63 -1.61 10.99 24.49
CA TYR A 63 -2.69 11.77 23.91
C TYR A 63 -4.01 11.02 23.98
N ALA A 64 -5.09 11.79 23.81
CA ALA A 64 -6.46 11.29 23.79
C ALA A 64 -7.20 11.95 22.63
N GLU A 65 -7.73 11.15 21.70
CA GLU A 65 -8.54 11.64 20.59
C GLU A 65 -9.76 10.73 20.40
N HIS A 66 -10.96 11.31 20.52
CA HIS A 66 -12.22 10.57 20.42
C HIS A 66 -12.21 9.31 21.31
N LEU A 67 -12.27 8.13 20.68
CA LEU A 67 -12.31 6.81 21.31
C LEU A 67 -10.92 6.19 21.51
N HIS A 68 -9.84 6.85 21.11
CA HIS A 68 -8.46 6.36 21.24
C HIS A 68 -7.72 7.08 22.37
N ARG A 69 -7.01 6.30 23.20
CA ARG A 69 -6.02 6.80 24.16
C ARG A 69 -4.70 6.12 23.86
N PHE A 70 -3.66 6.93 23.70
CA PHE A 70 -2.31 6.47 23.50
C PHE A 70 -1.43 6.92 24.66
N ALA A 71 -0.54 6.03 25.10
CA ALA A 71 0.55 6.40 25.98
C ALA A 71 1.81 5.60 25.64
N ALA A 72 2.96 6.26 25.67
CA ALA A 72 4.25 5.65 25.43
C ALA A 72 5.15 5.84 26.66
N TYR A 73 5.76 4.75 27.13
CA TYR A 73 6.69 4.74 28.26
C TYR A 73 8.03 4.13 27.86
N GLU A 74 9.10 4.57 28.51
CA GLU A 74 10.42 3.96 28.39
C GLU A 74 10.88 3.45 29.76
N GLN A 75 11.34 2.21 29.82
CA GLN A 75 11.94 1.62 31.01
C GLN A 75 13.04 0.63 30.63
N ASN A 76 14.24 0.79 31.19
CA ASN A 76 15.37 -0.14 31.00
C ASN A 76 15.66 -0.47 29.53
N ASP A 77 15.70 0.56 28.67
CA ASP A 77 15.87 0.41 27.22
C ASP A 77 14.75 -0.35 26.50
N THR A 78 13.58 -0.50 27.12
CA THR A 78 12.36 -1.04 26.51
C THR A 78 11.30 0.05 26.40
N GLY A 79 10.70 0.19 25.22
CA GLY A 79 9.51 0.97 24.97
C GLY A 79 8.22 0.18 25.22
N TYR A 80 7.23 0.86 25.78
CA TYR A 80 5.87 0.36 25.99
C TYR A 80 4.89 1.28 25.27
N PHE A 81 4.26 0.82 24.20
CA PHE A 81 3.26 1.58 23.45
C PHE A 81 1.86 1.04 23.74
N LEU A 82 1.06 1.81 24.45
CA LEU A 82 -0.27 1.41 24.90
C LEU A 82 -1.32 2.12 24.05
N ASN A 83 -2.16 1.33 23.38
CA ASN A 83 -3.30 1.79 22.60
C ASN A 83 -4.59 1.27 23.23
N TYR A 84 -5.35 2.15 23.88
CA TYR A 84 -6.69 1.84 24.37
C TYR A 84 -7.76 2.39 23.43
N PHE A 85 -8.65 1.52 22.98
CA PHE A 85 -9.78 1.85 22.11
C PHE A 85 -11.08 1.64 22.87
N GLU A 86 -11.77 2.73 23.22
CA GLU A 86 -13.01 2.72 23.98
C GLU A 86 -14.14 2.02 23.22
N GLY A 87 -14.27 2.29 21.91
CA GLY A 87 -15.33 1.72 21.06
C GLY A 87 -15.27 0.20 20.90
N THR A 88 -14.08 -0.41 21.03
CA THR A 88 -13.91 -1.87 21.02
C THR A 88 -13.59 -2.45 22.41
N ARG A 89 -13.43 -1.59 23.43
CA ARG A 89 -12.97 -1.97 24.78
C ARG A 89 -11.72 -2.85 24.71
N GLU A 90 -10.72 -2.41 23.96
CA GLU A 90 -9.50 -3.17 23.73
C GLU A 90 -8.28 -2.35 24.15
N LEU A 91 -7.32 -3.01 24.81
CA LEU A 91 -6.00 -2.47 25.04
C LEU A 91 -4.97 -3.31 24.27
N SER A 92 -4.23 -2.66 23.37
CA SER A 92 -3.02 -3.21 22.76
C SER A 92 -1.79 -2.65 23.48
N ILE A 93 -0.85 -3.50 23.82
CA ILE A 93 0.43 -3.14 24.44
C ILE A 93 1.53 -3.72 23.56
N VAL A 94 2.33 -2.84 22.96
CA VAL A 94 3.58 -3.22 22.29
C VAL A 94 4.72 -3.05 23.29
N GLU A 95 5.47 -4.12 23.54
CA GLU A 95 6.73 -4.09 24.27
C GLU A 95 7.87 -4.22 23.26
N GLU A 96 8.67 -3.16 23.08
CA GLU A 96 9.74 -3.11 22.09
C GLU A 96 11.10 -2.81 22.74
N THR A 97 12.10 -3.66 22.49
CA THR A 97 13.46 -3.49 23.01
C THR A 97 14.32 -2.52 22.19
N ASP A 98 13.83 -2.10 21.03
CA ASP A 98 14.37 -0.95 20.30
C ASP A 98 13.63 0.33 20.72
N THR A 99 14.37 1.30 21.25
CA THR A 99 13.85 2.60 21.67
C THR A 99 14.05 3.70 20.63
N ALA A 100 14.29 3.34 19.36
CA ALA A 100 14.49 4.29 18.26
C ALA A 100 13.37 5.33 18.18
N TYR A 101 12.10 4.95 18.41
CA TYR A 101 10.97 5.89 18.42
C TYR A 101 11.20 7.10 19.35
N PHE A 102 11.69 6.89 20.58
CA PHE A 102 11.93 7.99 21.53
C PHE A 102 13.12 8.87 21.17
N LYS A 103 13.96 8.41 20.24
CA LYS A 103 15.10 9.16 19.68
C LYS A 103 14.71 9.85 18.38
N PHE A 104 13.52 9.58 17.84
CA PHE A 104 13.02 10.24 16.65
C PHE A 104 12.90 11.74 16.94
N SER A 105 13.62 12.51 16.14
CA SER A 105 13.47 13.96 16.13
C SER A 105 13.67 14.44 14.71
N ASP A 106 12.92 15.47 14.36
CA ASP A 106 13.06 16.18 13.11
C ASP A 106 12.82 17.66 13.39
N LYS A 107 13.56 18.50 12.67
CA LYS A 107 13.37 19.94 12.70
C LYS A 107 13.20 20.40 11.26
N PRO A 108 12.22 21.26 10.95
CA PRO A 108 12.13 21.88 9.64
C PRO A 108 13.49 22.48 9.24
N ALA A 109 13.90 22.29 7.99
CA ALA A 109 15.10 22.91 7.48
C ALA A 109 14.95 24.44 7.44
N ASP A 110 16.06 25.15 7.67
CA ASP A 110 16.10 26.61 7.55
C ASP A 110 15.94 27.01 6.07
N GLY A 111 15.04 27.94 5.77
CA GLY A 111 14.82 28.37 4.39
C GLY A 111 13.53 29.14 4.15
N ALA A 112 13.31 29.51 2.89
CA ALA A 112 12.06 30.11 2.45
C ALA A 112 10.96 29.05 2.43
N ARG A 113 9.87 29.29 3.15
CA ARG A 113 8.74 28.35 3.18
C ARG A 113 8.11 28.18 1.80
N LYS A 114 7.84 26.95 1.43
CA LYS A 114 7.10 26.55 0.23
C LYS A 114 5.65 26.26 0.55
N THR A 115 4.82 26.34 -0.48
CA THR A 115 3.51 25.70 -0.47
C THR A 115 3.72 24.19 -0.43
N PRO A 116 3.24 23.50 0.62
CA PRO A 116 3.30 22.05 0.68
C PRO A 116 2.52 21.42 -0.47
N GLN A 117 2.95 20.26 -0.91
CA GLN A 117 2.32 19.55 -2.02
C GLN A 117 2.17 18.07 -1.71
N PHE A 118 1.08 17.47 -2.17
CA PHE A 118 0.91 16.03 -2.25
C PHE A 118 0.96 15.61 -3.73
N THR A 119 1.74 14.59 -4.06
CA THR A 119 1.82 14.06 -5.43
C THR A 119 1.56 12.56 -5.45
N GLN A 120 0.48 12.14 -6.11
CA GLN A 120 0.32 10.76 -6.56
C GLN A 120 1.13 10.59 -7.84
N VAL A 121 2.23 9.84 -7.78
CA VAL A 121 3.15 9.67 -8.91
C VAL A 121 2.52 8.71 -9.92
N LYS A 122 2.65 9.03 -11.21
CA LYS A 122 2.27 8.09 -12.27
C LYS A 122 3.23 6.90 -12.26
N LEU A 123 2.67 5.71 -12.15
CA LEU A 123 3.40 4.46 -12.27
C LEU A 123 3.20 3.81 -13.64
N SER A 124 4.08 2.87 -13.97
CA SER A 124 4.01 2.03 -15.17
C SER A 124 2.77 1.13 -15.17
N ASP A 125 2.23 0.87 -13.98
CA ASP A 125 1.19 -0.10 -13.67
C ASP A 125 0.50 0.31 -12.34
N PHE A 126 -0.36 -0.55 -11.77
CA PHE A 126 -0.88 -0.36 -10.42
C PHE A 126 0.21 -0.47 -9.34
N GLY A 127 -0.01 0.23 -8.23
CA GLY A 127 0.88 0.28 -7.08
C GLY A 127 0.78 1.62 -6.37
N LEU A 128 1.47 1.79 -5.26
CA LEU A 128 1.49 3.05 -4.51
C LEU A 128 2.87 3.70 -4.57
N LEU A 129 2.88 4.99 -4.95
CA LEU A 129 4.01 5.88 -4.77
C LEU A 129 3.48 7.30 -4.62
N ASP A 130 3.50 7.79 -3.39
CA ASP A 130 3.12 9.15 -3.06
C ASP A 130 4.33 9.95 -2.56
N VAL A 131 4.41 11.20 -3.00
CA VAL A 131 5.46 12.15 -2.60
C VAL A 131 4.81 13.38 -2.00
N ILE A 132 5.12 13.67 -0.74
CA ILE A 132 4.68 14.87 -0.05
C ILE A 132 5.86 15.82 0.08
N ARG A 133 5.77 17.01 -0.52
CA ARG A 133 6.75 18.07 -0.29
C ARG A 133 6.32 18.92 0.89
N LEU A 134 7.20 19.03 1.87
CA LEU A 134 7.03 19.83 3.09
C LEU A 134 7.29 21.32 2.82
N SER A 135 6.91 22.19 3.75
CA SER A 135 7.16 23.62 3.57
C SER A 135 8.64 24.00 3.58
N ASP A 136 9.52 23.13 4.08
CA ASP A 136 10.97 23.32 4.08
C ASP A 136 11.67 22.75 2.82
N GLY A 137 10.89 22.28 1.84
CA GLY A 137 11.39 21.75 0.57
C GLY A 137 11.87 20.29 0.61
N ARG A 138 11.92 19.65 1.78
CA ARG A 138 12.20 18.20 1.91
C ARG A 138 10.95 17.38 1.57
N PHE A 139 11.15 16.07 1.41
CA PHE A 139 10.09 15.14 1.00
C PHE A 139 9.81 14.06 2.04
N ILE A 140 8.53 13.71 2.17
CA ILE A 140 8.10 12.41 2.67
C ILE A 140 7.74 11.57 1.45
N VAL A 141 8.25 10.34 1.38
CA VAL A 141 7.87 9.37 0.35
C VAL A 141 7.11 8.24 1.02
N VAL A 142 5.98 7.83 0.43
CA VAL A 142 5.20 6.68 0.87
C VAL A 142 5.21 5.64 -0.24
N ASP A 143 5.77 4.47 0.06
CA ASP A 143 6.04 3.38 -0.87
C ASP A 143 6.91 3.81 -2.07
N GLY A 144 6.85 3.08 -3.18
CA GLY A 144 7.72 3.26 -4.34
C GLY A 144 7.20 2.62 -5.63
N GLY A 145 6.19 1.77 -5.57
CA GLY A 145 5.74 0.99 -6.71
C GLY A 145 6.55 -0.28 -6.95
N ARG A 146 6.28 -0.92 -8.09
CA ARG A 146 7.08 -2.05 -8.59
C ARG A 146 8.48 -1.61 -9.00
N ASN A 147 9.44 -2.53 -8.91
CA ASN A 147 10.81 -2.27 -9.34
C ASN A 147 10.97 -2.36 -10.86
N ASP A 148 10.60 -1.28 -11.56
CA ASP A 148 10.89 -1.09 -12.98
C ASP A 148 11.51 0.29 -13.24
N GLN A 149 12.14 0.45 -14.40
CA GLN A 149 12.87 1.67 -14.75
C GLN A 149 11.96 2.91 -14.79
N PHE A 150 10.72 2.76 -15.26
CA PHE A 150 9.79 3.87 -15.38
C PHE A 150 9.44 4.45 -14.00
N ASN A 151 9.13 3.59 -13.02
CA ASN A 151 8.80 4.02 -11.66
C ASN A 151 9.99 4.70 -10.98
N ARG A 152 11.20 4.14 -11.11
CA ARG A 152 12.43 4.76 -10.56
C ARG A 152 12.69 6.14 -11.14
N ASP A 153 12.55 6.28 -12.46
CA ASP A 153 12.73 7.56 -13.13
C ASP A 153 11.61 8.56 -12.75
N ALA A 154 10.38 8.09 -12.59
CA ALA A 154 9.26 8.93 -12.17
C ALA A 154 9.46 9.49 -10.76
N LEU A 155 9.95 8.67 -9.83
CA LEU A 155 10.32 9.12 -8.49
C LEU A 155 11.44 10.16 -8.55
N LEU A 156 12.55 9.86 -9.24
CA LEU A 156 13.69 10.79 -9.34
C LEU A 156 13.28 12.12 -9.97
N ARG A 157 12.49 12.09 -11.06
CA ARG A 157 11.97 13.30 -11.71
C ARG A 157 11.09 14.12 -10.75
N THR A 158 10.19 13.47 -10.02
CA THR A 158 9.30 14.14 -9.07
C THR A 158 10.08 14.85 -7.97
N LEU A 159 11.06 14.16 -7.39
CA LEU A 159 11.95 14.72 -6.36
C LEU A 159 12.79 15.88 -6.90
N THR A 160 13.39 15.70 -8.10
CA THR A 160 14.27 16.72 -8.72
C THR A 160 13.50 17.98 -9.09
N VAL A 161 12.31 17.85 -9.70
CA VAL A 161 11.46 19.00 -10.05
C VAL A 161 10.95 19.72 -8.81
N GLY A 162 10.68 18.98 -7.73
CA GLY A 162 10.20 19.54 -6.48
C GLY A 162 11.27 20.23 -5.62
N ALA A 163 12.55 19.89 -5.81
CA ALA A 163 13.66 20.29 -4.95
C ALA A 163 14.19 21.70 -5.24
N GLU A 164 14.84 22.32 -4.25
CA GLU A 164 15.46 23.64 -4.38
C GLU A 164 16.96 23.62 -4.67
N GLY A 165 17.62 22.50 -4.37
CA GLY A 165 19.05 22.31 -4.55
C GLY A 165 19.36 21.16 -5.48
N ASP A 166 20.65 20.94 -5.72
CA ASP A 166 21.13 19.91 -6.64
C ASP A 166 20.84 18.48 -6.13
N THR A 167 20.56 18.31 -4.84
CA THR A 167 20.30 17.02 -4.20
C THR A 167 18.97 17.05 -3.44
N PRO A 168 17.93 16.35 -3.93
CA PRO A 168 16.68 16.19 -3.19
C PRO A 168 16.89 15.48 -1.85
N VAL A 169 16.18 15.92 -0.81
CA VAL A 169 16.25 15.34 0.54
C VAL A 169 14.92 14.69 0.90
N ILE A 170 14.94 13.38 1.08
CA ILE A 170 13.83 12.57 1.59
C ILE A 170 14.00 12.50 3.13
N ALA A 171 13.23 13.32 3.84
CA ALA A 171 13.26 13.40 5.30
C ALA A 171 12.74 12.10 5.97
N ALA A 172 11.86 11.40 5.27
CA ALA A 172 11.23 10.16 5.71
C ALA A 172 10.76 9.35 4.49
N TRP A 173 11.01 8.04 4.49
CA TRP A 173 10.46 7.11 3.52
C TRP A 173 9.70 5.99 4.23
N PHE A 174 8.38 5.98 4.09
CA PHE A 174 7.50 4.94 4.60
C PHE A 174 7.43 3.76 3.62
N LEU A 175 7.64 2.53 4.11
CA LEU A 175 7.35 1.30 3.35
C LEU A 175 6.21 0.57 4.07
N THR A 176 5.04 0.53 3.44
CA THR A 176 3.77 0.33 4.15
C THR A 176 3.47 -1.12 4.46
N HIS A 177 3.73 -2.04 3.51
CA HIS A 177 3.63 -3.48 3.68
C HIS A 177 4.41 -4.21 2.56
N PRO A 178 4.71 -5.51 2.72
CA PRO A 178 5.64 -6.19 1.82
C PRO A 178 4.95 -6.78 0.58
N HIS A 179 4.22 -5.96 -0.19
CA HIS A 179 3.80 -6.29 -1.55
C HIS A 179 4.69 -5.63 -2.61
N SER A 180 4.79 -6.31 -3.76
CA SER A 180 5.75 -5.95 -4.81
C SER A 180 5.53 -4.57 -5.42
N ASP A 181 4.28 -4.13 -5.48
CA ASP A 181 3.80 -2.87 -6.01
C ASP A 181 3.82 -1.72 -4.99
N HIS A 182 4.45 -1.97 -3.84
CA HIS A 182 4.64 -0.98 -2.79
C HIS A 182 6.13 -0.71 -2.58
N PHE A 183 6.91 -1.69 -2.12
CA PHE A 183 8.27 -1.41 -1.66
C PHE A 183 9.38 -1.84 -2.62
N HIS A 184 9.12 -2.59 -3.69
CA HIS A 184 10.22 -3.14 -4.49
C HIS A 184 11.04 -2.06 -5.19
N CYS A 185 10.41 -0.99 -5.66
CA CYS A 185 11.08 0.12 -6.33
C CYS A 185 12.17 0.76 -5.45
N PHE A 186 11.98 0.82 -4.13
CA PHE A 186 12.98 1.35 -3.20
C PHE A 186 14.35 0.70 -3.40
N MET A 187 14.40 -0.63 -3.52
CA MET A 187 15.68 -1.36 -3.67
C MET A 187 16.40 -0.95 -4.96
N GLY A 188 15.71 -0.99 -6.09
CA GLY A 188 16.31 -0.60 -7.37
C GLY A 188 16.60 0.90 -7.46
N PHE A 189 15.77 1.73 -6.82
CA PHE A 189 15.98 3.17 -6.77
C PHE A 189 17.24 3.51 -5.98
N MET A 190 17.45 2.91 -4.81
CA MET A 190 18.66 3.14 -4.01
C MET A 190 19.92 2.64 -4.72
N GLU A 191 19.85 1.49 -5.39
CA GLU A 191 20.95 0.96 -6.20
C GLU A 191 21.32 1.89 -7.36
N GLN A 192 20.32 2.38 -8.11
CA GLN A 192 20.56 3.17 -9.32
C GLN A 192 20.76 4.67 -9.04
N TYR A 193 19.98 5.23 -8.13
CA TYR A 193 19.83 6.68 -7.91
C TYR A 193 20.05 7.11 -6.46
N GLY A 194 20.33 6.19 -5.53
CA GLY A 194 20.55 6.52 -4.12
C GLY A 194 21.73 7.48 -3.88
N HIS A 195 22.64 7.63 -4.85
CA HIS A 195 23.73 8.60 -4.81
C HIS A 195 23.33 10.02 -5.27
N LEU A 196 22.13 10.18 -5.84
CA LEU A 196 21.59 11.46 -6.33
C LEU A 196 20.63 12.11 -5.33
N VAL A 197 20.29 11.43 -4.24
CA VAL A 197 19.37 11.91 -3.20
C VAL A 197 19.96 11.67 -1.83
N GLN A 198 19.44 12.38 -0.83
CA GLN A 198 19.69 12.09 0.57
C GLN A 198 18.44 11.47 1.18
N VAL A 199 18.56 10.29 1.81
CA VAL A 199 17.48 9.68 2.60
C VAL A 199 17.87 9.75 4.07
N GLU A 200 17.04 10.38 4.90
CA GLU A 200 17.36 10.58 6.31
C GLU A 200 16.83 9.46 7.21
N LYS A 201 15.61 8.96 6.95
CA LYS A 201 14.89 8.06 7.86
C LYS A 201 14.01 7.09 7.07
N MET A 202 14.06 5.81 7.42
CA MET A 202 13.13 4.80 6.96
C MET A 202 12.09 4.53 8.05
N LEU A 203 10.83 4.43 7.67
CA LEU A 203 9.72 4.13 8.58
C LEU A 203 8.98 2.90 8.06
N LEU A 204 9.06 1.80 8.79
CA LEU A 204 8.42 0.55 8.38
C LEU A 204 8.23 -0.41 9.54
N LEU A 205 7.25 -1.30 9.40
CA LEU A 205 7.08 -2.46 10.27
C LEU A 205 6.73 -3.67 9.40
N PHE A 206 7.74 -4.49 9.09
CA PHE A 206 7.58 -5.71 8.29
C PHE A 206 7.75 -6.96 9.17
N PRO A 207 7.05 -8.06 8.85
CA PRO A 207 7.27 -9.34 9.52
C PRO A 207 8.69 -9.87 9.25
N GLU A 208 9.23 -10.65 10.20
CA GLU A 208 10.52 -11.31 10.01
C GLU A 208 10.47 -12.39 8.93
N ALA A 209 11.57 -12.56 8.20
CA ALA A 209 11.69 -13.53 7.13
C ALA A 209 11.45 -14.99 7.60
N ASP A 210 11.89 -15.32 8.81
CA ASP A 210 11.71 -16.66 9.39
C ASP A 210 10.29 -16.87 9.96
N ASP A 211 9.54 -15.79 10.19
CA ASP A 211 8.16 -15.81 10.69
C ASP A 211 7.11 -15.72 9.57
N LEU A 212 7.56 -15.68 8.31
CA LEU A 212 6.70 -15.68 7.11
C LEU A 212 5.80 -16.91 7.00
N ALA A 213 6.04 -17.96 7.79
CA ALA A 213 5.13 -19.08 7.96
C ALA A 213 3.74 -18.66 8.50
N HIS A 214 3.64 -17.55 9.23
CA HIS A 214 2.37 -16.97 9.67
C HIS A 214 1.57 -16.31 8.54
N TYR A 215 2.23 -15.94 7.43
CA TYR A 215 1.61 -15.37 6.23
C TYR A 215 1.71 -16.36 5.06
N PRO A 216 0.85 -17.40 4.98
CA PRO A 216 0.85 -18.36 3.88
C PRO A 216 0.63 -17.75 2.49
N ALA A 217 0.17 -16.49 2.39
CA ALA A 217 0.15 -15.73 1.13
C ALA A 217 1.56 -15.40 0.61
N LEU A 218 2.55 -15.30 1.50
CA LEU A 218 3.96 -15.04 1.21
C LEU A 218 4.80 -16.31 1.05
N ALA A 219 4.30 -17.47 1.52
CA ALA A 219 4.96 -18.75 1.30
C ALA A 219 5.05 -19.04 -0.21
N ALA A 220 6.23 -19.47 -0.67
CA ALA A 220 6.47 -19.80 -2.07
C ALA A 220 5.41 -20.81 -2.55
N LYS A 221 4.53 -20.38 -3.45
CA LYS A 221 3.65 -21.29 -4.18
C LYS A 221 4.43 -21.79 -5.39
N GLU A 222 4.45 -23.10 -5.59
CA GLU A 222 5.02 -23.70 -6.81
C GLU A 222 4.47 -22.98 -8.05
N GLY A 223 5.37 -22.47 -8.91
CA GLY A 223 5.01 -21.77 -10.14
C GLY A 223 4.80 -20.26 -10.03
N VAL A 224 5.01 -19.63 -8.86
CA VAL A 224 5.12 -18.16 -8.73
C VAL A 224 6.59 -17.77 -8.79
N ASP A 225 6.94 -16.86 -9.71
CA ASP A 225 8.30 -16.36 -9.92
C ASP A 225 8.91 -15.88 -8.59
N GLU A 226 10.09 -16.40 -8.21
CA GLU A 226 10.78 -16.09 -6.94
C GLU A 226 10.97 -14.58 -6.73
N ASP A 227 11.03 -13.82 -7.84
CA ASP A 227 11.22 -12.38 -7.92
C ASP A 227 10.07 -11.53 -7.33
N LEU A 228 8.88 -12.12 -7.11
CA LEU A 228 7.74 -11.45 -6.50
C LEU A 228 7.49 -11.89 -5.05
N SER A 229 8.21 -12.90 -4.56
CA SER A 229 8.01 -13.37 -3.19
C SER A 229 8.61 -12.38 -2.19
N ALA A 230 7.77 -11.87 -1.28
CA ALA A 230 8.20 -11.02 -0.18
C ALA A 230 9.32 -11.68 0.66
N VAL A 231 9.32 -13.03 0.72
CA VAL A 231 10.36 -13.84 1.38
C VAL A 231 11.77 -13.52 0.88
N ALA A 232 11.97 -13.36 -0.43
CA ALA A 232 13.27 -13.04 -0.98
C ALA A 232 13.60 -11.53 -0.90
N LYS A 233 12.57 -10.68 -0.98
CA LYS A 233 12.73 -9.23 -1.14
C LYS A 233 12.84 -8.48 0.18
N ILE A 234 12.24 -8.96 1.28
CA ILE A 234 12.44 -8.37 2.62
C ILE A 234 13.92 -8.41 3.04
N PRO A 235 14.65 -9.55 2.95
CA PRO A 235 16.09 -9.57 3.22
C PRO A 235 16.92 -8.68 2.28
N GLN A 236 16.50 -8.52 1.01
CA GLN A 236 17.17 -7.62 0.07
C GLN A 236 16.97 -6.15 0.46
N MET A 237 15.76 -5.77 0.88
CA MET A 237 15.45 -4.44 1.40
C MET A 237 16.33 -4.13 2.62
N TRP A 238 16.41 -5.02 3.61
CA TRP A 238 17.28 -4.83 4.78
C TRP A 238 18.76 -4.69 4.41
N ARG A 239 19.26 -5.49 3.46
CA ARG A 239 20.63 -5.32 2.93
C ARG A 239 20.83 -3.97 2.25
N THR A 240 19.82 -3.47 1.54
CA THR A 240 19.86 -2.16 0.88
C THR A 240 19.92 -1.03 1.92
N ILE A 241 19.04 -1.06 2.92
CA ILE A 241 19.03 -0.12 4.04
C ILE A 241 20.40 -0.09 4.74
N ALA A 242 20.94 -1.27 5.07
CA ALA A 242 22.24 -1.39 5.72
C ALA A 242 23.40 -0.88 4.86
N ALA A 243 23.41 -1.20 3.55
CA ALA A 243 24.44 -0.74 2.62
C ALA A 243 24.49 0.78 2.47
N HIS A 244 23.35 1.45 2.63
CA HIS A 244 23.24 2.91 2.61
C HIS A 244 23.29 3.56 4.01
N GLY A 245 23.44 2.76 5.08
CA GLY A 245 23.53 3.26 6.45
C GLY A 245 22.28 4.01 6.92
N LEU A 246 21.10 3.63 6.42
CA LEU A 246 19.86 4.36 6.68
C LEU A 246 19.29 4.03 8.07
N PRO A 247 19.01 5.03 8.92
CA PRO A 247 18.26 4.83 10.17
C PRO A 247 16.87 4.27 9.91
N VAL A 248 16.44 3.31 10.72
CA VAL A 248 15.11 2.69 10.64
C VAL A 248 14.35 2.92 11.93
N PHE A 249 13.07 3.26 11.80
CA PHE A 249 12.13 3.41 12.91
C PHE A 249 10.97 2.45 12.68
N ALA A 250 10.76 1.54 13.65
CA ALA A 250 9.61 0.65 13.66
C ALA A 250 8.33 1.47 13.91
N THR A 251 7.37 1.34 12.99
CA THR A 251 6.11 2.08 13.02
C THR A 251 5.00 1.25 13.66
N HIS A 252 4.67 1.53 14.92
CA HIS A 252 3.59 0.91 15.67
C HIS A 252 2.33 1.77 15.70
N THR A 253 1.16 1.14 15.87
CA THR A 253 -0.11 1.87 15.96
C THR A 253 -0.08 2.88 17.11
N GLY A 254 -0.64 4.07 16.86
CA GLY A 254 -0.69 5.20 17.79
C GLY A 254 0.56 6.08 17.81
N GLN A 255 1.67 5.67 17.21
CA GLN A 255 2.85 6.52 17.12
C GLN A 255 2.62 7.76 16.24
N ARG A 256 3.29 8.86 16.58
CA ARG A 256 3.23 10.14 15.86
C ARG A 256 4.62 10.64 15.47
N TYR A 257 4.86 10.72 14.18
CA TYR A 257 6.09 11.24 13.61
C TYR A 257 5.88 12.67 13.12
N ARG A 258 6.53 13.64 13.78
CA ARG A 258 6.57 15.04 13.30
C ARG A 258 7.75 15.18 12.35
N ILE A 259 7.48 15.43 11.07
CA ILE A 259 8.51 15.54 10.02
C ILE A 259 8.32 16.89 9.34
N GLY A 260 9.27 17.81 9.52
CA GLY A 260 9.11 19.20 9.15
C GLY A 260 7.87 19.80 9.81
N ASP A 261 6.93 20.26 8.99
CA ASP A 261 5.63 20.79 9.41
C ASP A 261 4.47 19.81 9.26
N ALA A 262 4.73 18.56 8.85
CA ALA A 262 3.73 17.50 8.81
C ALA A 262 3.71 16.71 10.14
N THR A 263 2.53 16.24 10.52
CA THR A 263 2.37 15.18 11.52
C THR A 263 1.83 13.93 10.85
N CYS A 264 2.58 12.83 10.93
CA CYS A 264 2.17 11.51 10.43
C CYS A 264 1.82 10.61 11.62
N GLN A 265 0.54 10.29 11.79
CA GLN A 265 0.05 9.35 12.81
C GLN A 265 -0.20 7.97 12.20
N LEU A 266 0.30 6.93 12.87
CA LEU A 266 0.04 5.54 12.52
C LEU A 266 -1.31 5.13 13.13
N MET A 267 -2.32 5.03 12.29
CA MET A 267 -3.69 4.71 12.69
C MET A 267 -3.91 3.19 12.82
N ALA A 268 -3.23 2.41 11.99
CA ALA A 268 -3.21 0.95 12.08
C ALA A 268 -1.93 0.42 11.45
N THR A 269 -1.43 -0.69 11.96
CA THR A 269 -0.22 -1.38 11.49
C THR A 269 -0.43 -2.90 11.61
N MET A 270 0.63 -3.67 11.42
CA MET A 270 0.61 -5.12 11.62
C MET A 270 0.21 -5.54 13.05
N ASP A 271 0.48 -4.71 14.06
CA ASP A 271 0.09 -4.88 15.47
C ASP A 271 -1.38 -5.28 15.64
N ASP A 272 -2.22 -4.76 14.73
CA ASP A 272 -3.65 -4.86 14.81
C ASP A 272 -4.23 -6.11 14.18
N THR A 273 -3.45 -6.83 13.36
CA THR A 273 -4.02 -7.83 12.44
C THR A 273 -3.26 -9.15 12.39
N ILE A 274 -1.96 -9.19 12.69
CA ILE A 274 -1.13 -10.41 12.56
C ILE A 274 -1.66 -11.62 13.33
N HIS A 275 -2.36 -11.39 14.45
CA HIS A 275 -2.94 -12.44 15.28
C HIS A 275 -4.25 -13.03 14.72
N CYS A 276 -4.90 -12.37 13.77
CA CYS A 276 -6.22 -12.75 13.26
C CYS A 276 -6.33 -12.80 11.73
N CYS A 277 -5.35 -12.28 11.00
CA CYS A 277 -5.36 -12.22 9.55
C CYS A 277 -4.01 -12.65 8.97
N GLN A 278 -4.10 -13.51 7.95
CA GLN A 278 -2.95 -14.02 7.20
C GLN A 278 -2.79 -13.35 5.83
N ASP A 279 -3.69 -12.42 5.50
CA ASP A 279 -3.58 -11.57 4.32
C ASP A 279 -2.52 -10.51 4.61
N ILE A 280 -1.51 -10.41 3.76
CA ILE A 280 -0.41 -9.47 3.98
C ILE A 280 -0.86 -8.02 3.82
N ASN A 281 -1.93 -7.77 3.06
CA ASN A 281 -2.58 -6.47 3.01
C ASN A 281 -3.05 -6.00 4.40
N ALA A 282 -3.37 -6.93 5.30
CA ALA A 282 -3.73 -6.61 6.68
C ALA A 282 -2.58 -6.02 7.49
N SER A 283 -1.32 -6.21 7.07
CA SER A 283 -0.14 -5.61 7.71
C SER A 283 0.13 -4.16 7.28
N SER A 284 -0.65 -3.64 6.33
CA SER A 284 -0.58 -2.27 5.84
C SER A 284 -0.60 -1.22 6.94
N GLN A 285 0.32 -0.28 6.84
CA GLN A 285 0.26 0.96 7.60
C GLN A 285 -0.88 1.85 7.06
N VAL A 286 -1.79 2.25 7.95
CA VAL A 286 -2.73 3.35 7.70
C VAL A 286 -2.16 4.61 8.34
N ILE A 287 -1.90 5.63 7.52
CA ILE A 287 -1.19 6.85 7.93
C ILE A 287 -2.14 8.04 7.80
N ARG A 288 -2.41 8.73 8.90
CA ARG A 288 -3.05 10.05 8.89
C ARG A 288 -1.98 11.11 8.81
N VAL A 289 -1.97 11.91 7.75
CA VAL A 289 -1.06 13.04 7.58
C VAL A 289 -1.82 14.34 7.78
N GLU A 290 -1.39 15.14 8.75
CA GLU A 290 -1.84 16.51 8.94
C GLU A 290 -0.78 17.46 8.41
N LEU A 291 -1.13 18.27 7.41
CA LEU A 291 -0.22 19.22 6.76
C LEU A 291 -1.00 20.40 6.19
N ALA A 292 -0.48 21.62 6.36
CA ALA A 292 -1.11 22.86 5.88
C ALA A 292 -2.58 23.05 6.34
N GLY A 293 -2.95 22.49 7.50
CA GLY A 293 -4.31 22.58 8.03
C GLY A 293 -5.32 21.62 7.38
N GLN A 294 -4.87 20.63 6.60
CA GLN A 294 -5.68 19.57 6.03
C GLN A 294 -5.22 18.18 6.46
N THR A 295 -6.14 17.22 6.37
CA THR A 295 -5.93 15.82 6.73
C THR A 295 -6.00 14.93 5.50
N LEU A 296 -4.94 14.14 5.29
CA LEU A 296 -4.90 13.05 4.32
C LEU A 296 -4.91 11.72 5.06
N LEU A 297 -5.76 10.78 4.65
CA LEU A 297 -5.76 9.42 5.15
C LEU A 297 -5.24 8.48 4.06
N LEU A 298 -4.01 8.01 4.24
CA LEU A 298 -3.37 7.02 3.37
C LEU A 298 -3.67 5.64 3.95
N THR A 299 -4.63 4.94 3.34
CA THR A 299 -5.06 3.61 3.80
C THR A 299 -4.25 2.47 3.22
N THR A 300 -3.41 2.78 2.24
CA THR A 300 -2.53 1.87 1.51
C THR A 300 -3.35 0.68 1.04
N ASP A 301 -2.99 -0.55 1.42
CA ASP A 301 -3.77 -1.74 1.10
C ASP A 301 -4.50 -2.30 2.33
N ALA A 302 -4.74 -1.49 3.37
CA ALA A 302 -5.33 -1.98 4.60
C ALA A 302 -6.81 -2.40 4.43
N PRO A 303 -7.17 -3.67 4.75
CA PRO A 303 -8.56 -4.07 4.95
C PRO A 303 -9.11 -3.45 6.23
N MET A 304 -9.55 -2.18 6.17
CA MET A 304 -9.89 -1.38 7.35
C MET A 304 -10.93 -2.00 8.31
N HIS A 305 -11.83 -2.85 7.80
CA HIS A 305 -12.78 -3.60 8.63
C HIS A 305 -12.09 -4.67 9.50
N ILE A 306 -11.03 -5.30 8.99
CA ILE A 306 -10.21 -6.28 9.74
C ILE A 306 -9.45 -5.59 10.86
N SER A 307 -8.87 -4.42 10.60
CA SER A 307 -8.26 -3.58 11.65
C SER A 307 -9.30 -2.83 12.51
N ARG A 308 -10.59 -3.07 12.29
CA ARG A 308 -11.72 -2.53 13.07
C ARG A 308 -11.71 -1.01 13.18
N MET A 309 -11.19 -0.32 12.17
CA MET A 309 -10.95 1.13 12.16
C MET A 309 -12.19 1.93 12.57
N GLY A 310 -13.35 1.63 11.97
CA GLY A 310 -14.59 2.35 12.25
C GLY A 310 -14.99 2.30 13.72
N LYS A 311 -14.81 1.16 14.39
CA LYS A 311 -15.12 0.99 15.82
C LYS A 311 -14.06 1.60 16.73
N ARG A 312 -12.80 1.62 16.29
CA ARG A 312 -11.66 2.11 17.09
C ARG A 312 -11.57 3.63 17.10
N TYR A 313 -11.93 4.28 16.01
CA TYR A 313 -11.72 5.71 15.81
C TYR A 313 -13.01 6.51 15.65
N ASP A 314 -14.10 5.91 15.16
CA ASP A 314 -15.39 6.58 14.91
C ASP A 314 -15.19 7.90 14.13
N ALA A 315 -15.69 9.03 14.64
CA ALA A 315 -15.49 10.35 14.02
C ALA A 315 -14.02 10.77 13.87
N GLY A 316 -13.09 10.14 14.60
CA GLY A 316 -11.65 10.36 14.49
C GLY A 316 -11.02 9.85 13.19
N LEU A 317 -11.79 9.17 12.32
CA LEU A 317 -11.36 8.80 10.96
C LEU A 317 -11.54 9.90 9.91
N SER A 318 -12.20 11.00 10.25
CA SER A 318 -12.49 12.06 9.29
C SER A 318 -11.21 12.58 8.61
N ALA A 319 -11.25 12.72 7.29
CA ALA A 319 -10.14 13.23 6.49
C ALA A 319 -10.65 14.00 5.28
N ASP A 320 -9.94 15.04 4.86
CA ASP A 320 -10.30 15.83 3.67
C ASP A 320 -10.03 15.03 2.39
N ILE A 321 -8.92 14.29 2.39
CA ILE A 321 -8.42 13.51 1.25
C ILE A 321 -8.22 12.06 1.69
N LEU A 322 -8.78 11.11 0.94
CA LEU A 322 -8.63 9.67 1.16
C LEU A 322 -7.90 9.02 -0.01
N GLN A 323 -6.79 8.32 0.24
CA GLN A 323 -6.28 7.35 -0.72
C GLN A 323 -7.07 6.04 -0.58
N PHE A 324 -7.61 5.55 -1.70
CA PHE A 324 -8.50 4.41 -1.76
C PHE A 324 -7.80 3.14 -1.29
N PRO A 325 -8.39 2.39 -0.35
CA PRO A 325 -7.80 1.15 0.11
C PRO A 325 -7.55 0.16 -1.03
N HIS A 326 -6.35 -0.41 -1.06
CA HIS A 326 -5.93 -1.52 -1.91
C HIS A 326 -6.20 -1.25 -3.38
N HIS A 327 -5.86 -0.05 -3.87
CA HIS A 327 -6.03 0.33 -5.27
C HIS A 327 -7.50 0.35 -5.76
N GLY A 328 -8.47 0.15 -4.86
CA GLY A 328 -9.87 -0.15 -5.18
C GLY A 328 -10.18 -1.64 -5.37
N PHE A 329 -9.20 -2.54 -5.19
CA PHE A 329 -9.43 -3.98 -5.05
C PHE A 329 -10.23 -4.28 -3.77
N SER A 330 -10.94 -5.40 -3.81
CA SER A 330 -11.59 -5.94 -2.62
C SER A 330 -10.66 -6.79 -1.80
N PHE A 331 -10.92 -6.75 -0.51
CA PHE A 331 -10.27 -7.54 0.51
C PHE A 331 -10.81 -8.97 0.55
N SER A 332 -10.10 -9.89 -0.09
CA SER A 332 -10.28 -11.34 0.08
C SER A 332 -11.74 -11.84 0.01
N LYS A 333 -12.02 -13.05 0.50
CA LYS A 333 -13.39 -13.58 0.70
C LYS A 333 -14.07 -13.03 1.96
N MET A 334 -13.36 -12.19 2.72
CA MET A 334 -13.80 -11.70 4.04
C MET A 334 -14.35 -10.27 4.01
N GLU A 335 -14.39 -9.60 2.85
CA GLU A 335 -14.95 -8.25 2.75
C GLU A 335 -16.37 -8.18 3.32
N ASN A 336 -16.51 -7.45 4.43
CA ASN A 336 -17.80 -7.02 4.95
C ASN A 336 -18.14 -5.67 4.32
N VAL A 337 -18.87 -5.71 3.20
CA VAL A 337 -19.21 -4.52 2.40
C VAL A 337 -19.92 -3.46 3.25
N GLU A 338 -20.86 -3.85 4.11
CA GLU A 338 -21.61 -2.93 4.96
C GLU A 338 -20.69 -2.19 5.94
N GLU A 339 -19.77 -2.92 6.57
CA GLU A 339 -18.79 -2.33 7.50
C GLU A 339 -17.80 -1.43 6.77
N GLN A 340 -17.37 -1.81 5.56
CA GLN A 340 -16.51 -0.97 4.72
C GLN A 340 -17.20 0.33 4.31
N ILE A 341 -18.47 0.28 3.92
CA ILE A 341 -19.29 1.46 3.62
C ILE A 341 -19.42 2.34 4.87
N ALA A 342 -19.75 1.75 6.03
CA ALA A 342 -19.84 2.50 7.29
C ALA A 342 -18.53 3.21 7.65
N ILE A 343 -17.37 2.58 7.38
CA ILE A 343 -16.07 3.22 7.57
C ILE A 343 -15.90 4.41 6.61
N PHE A 344 -16.29 4.28 5.34
CA PHE A 344 -16.22 5.39 4.39
C PHE A 344 -17.12 6.57 4.77
N GLU A 345 -18.28 6.31 5.35
CA GLU A 345 -19.16 7.35 5.90
C GLU A 345 -18.53 8.09 7.09
N LEU A 346 -17.73 7.40 7.92
CA LEU A 346 -17.00 8.02 9.02
C LEU A 346 -15.80 8.86 8.54
N ILE A 347 -15.12 8.44 7.46
CA ILE A 347 -14.02 9.21 6.87
C ILE A 347 -14.56 10.47 6.20
N ALA A 348 -15.70 10.36 5.50
CA ALA A 348 -16.40 11.45 4.82
C ALA A 348 -15.48 12.36 3.95
N PRO A 349 -14.67 11.81 3.04
CA PRO A 349 -13.70 12.60 2.28
C PRO A 349 -14.34 13.48 1.22
N GLU A 350 -13.71 14.61 0.91
CA GLU A 350 -14.08 15.44 -0.24
C GLU A 350 -13.30 15.06 -1.51
N VAL A 351 -12.09 14.50 -1.35
CA VAL A 351 -11.22 14.08 -2.45
C VAL A 351 -10.80 12.64 -2.26
N CYS A 352 -10.85 11.86 -3.32
CA CYS A 352 -10.36 10.49 -3.31
C CYS A 352 -9.26 10.28 -4.35
N LEU A 353 -8.15 9.70 -3.90
CA LEU A 353 -7.01 9.30 -4.72
C LEU A 353 -7.14 7.80 -5.03
N LEU A 354 -7.09 7.43 -6.31
CA LEU A 354 -7.12 6.04 -6.74
C LEU A 354 -5.79 5.74 -7.46
N PRO A 355 -4.86 4.99 -6.84
CA PRO A 355 -3.53 4.74 -7.41
C PRO A 355 -3.56 3.66 -8.52
N VAL A 356 -4.48 3.82 -9.48
CA VAL A 356 -4.73 2.94 -10.62
C VAL A 356 -5.16 3.75 -11.83
N ALA A 357 -4.96 3.17 -13.02
CA ALA A 357 -5.46 3.74 -14.27
C ALA A 357 -6.97 4.09 -14.22
N ASP A 358 -7.39 5.14 -14.93
CA ASP A 358 -8.79 5.58 -15.02
C ASP A 358 -9.67 4.40 -15.44
N TYR A 359 -9.17 3.58 -16.38
CA TYR A 359 -9.88 2.38 -16.80
C TYR A 359 -10.23 1.48 -15.62
N HIS A 360 -9.28 1.12 -14.77
CA HIS A 360 -9.53 0.22 -13.65
C HIS A 360 -10.40 0.87 -12.58
N ALA A 361 -10.14 2.15 -12.27
CA ALA A 361 -10.97 2.95 -11.38
C ALA A 361 -12.45 2.92 -11.82
N TYR A 362 -12.73 3.26 -13.08
CA TYR A 362 -14.11 3.39 -13.56
C TYR A 362 -14.74 2.07 -14.04
N THR A 363 -13.98 1.00 -14.30
CA THR A 363 -14.53 -0.30 -14.73
C THR A 363 -14.45 -1.36 -13.62
N SER A 364 -13.30 -2.01 -13.45
CA SER A 364 -13.05 -3.13 -12.55
C SER A 364 -13.53 -2.88 -11.13
N PHE A 365 -13.27 -1.69 -10.59
CA PHE A 365 -13.53 -1.42 -9.18
C PHE A 365 -14.92 -0.82 -8.98
N SER A 366 -15.26 0.25 -9.70
CA SER A 366 -16.58 0.89 -9.58
C SER A 366 -17.78 0.02 -10.01
N THR A 367 -17.55 -1.00 -10.86
CA THR A 367 -18.64 -1.83 -11.40
C THR A 367 -18.88 -3.07 -10.56
N PHE A 368 -17.81 -3.68 -10.03
CA PHE A 368 -17.89 -4.99 -9.37
C PHE A 368 -17.71 -4.93 -7.85
N ARG A 369 -17.39 -3.76 -7.28
CA ARG A 369 -17.16 -3.57 -5.84
C ARG A 369 -18.15 -2.56 -5.28
N GLU A 370 -19.04 -3.03 -4.43
CA GLU A 370 -20.14 -2.22 -3.89
C GLU A 370 -19.64 -1.11 -2.96
N SER A 371 -18.66 -1.40 -2.11
CA SER A 371 -18.01 -0.41 -1.23
C SER A 371 -17.32 0.71 -2.03
N THR A 372 -16.57 0.35 -3.07
CA THR A 372 -15.96 1.32 -4.00
C THR A 372 -17.00 2.11 -4.77
N ALA A 373 -18.03 1.44 -5.30
CA ALA A 373 -19.12 2.08 -6.03
C ALA A 373 -19.90 3.07 -5.16
N HIS A 374 -20.11 2.72 -3.89
CA HIS A 374 -20.73 3.57 -2.89
C HIS A 374 -19.94 4.87 -2.74
N LEU A 375 -18.64 4.76 -2.43
CA LEU A 375 -17.78 5.93 -2.26
C LEU A 375 -17.75 6.75 -3.55
N MET A 376 -17.59 6.11 -4.72
CA MET A 376 -17.56 6.78 -6.04
C MET A 376 -18.82 7.58 -6.41
N ARG A 377 -19.97 7.22 -5.83
CA ARG A 377 -21.26 7.91 -6.04
C ARG A 377 -21.63 8.83 -4.89
N HIS A 378 -20.85 8.84 -3.81
CA HIS A 378 -21.18 9.58 -2.61
C HIS A 378 -21.21 11.08 -2.91
N PRO A 379 -22.30 11.81 -2.55
CA PRO A 379 -22.46 13.21 -2.91
C PRO A 379 -21.45 14.13 -2.20
N GLY A 380 -20.91 13.70 -1.07
CA GLY A 380 -19.86 14.44 -0.33
C GLY A 380 -18.49 14.42 -1.02
N VAL A 381 -18.22 13.41 -1.86
CA VAL A 381 -16.95 13.34 -2.59
C VAL A 381 -17.05 14.20 -3.84
N LYS A 382 -16.20 15.22 -3.90
CA LYS A 382 -16.18 16.25 -4.95
C LYS A 382 -15.28 15.88 -6.11
N GLU A 383 -14.21 15.11 -5.88
CA GLU A 383 -13.20 14.80 -6.89
C GLU A 383 -12.59 13.39 -6.72
N TYR A 384 -12.35 12.72 -7.86
CA TYR A 384 -11.64 11.44 -7.93
C TYR A 384 -10.41 11.59 -8.82
N LEU A 385 -9.26 11.23 -8.29
CA LEU A 385 -7.97 11.40 -8.94
C LEU A 385 -7.34 10.02 -9.17
N ALA A 386 -7.59 9.47 -10.36
CA ALA A 386 -6.97 8.22 -10.80
C ALA A 386 -5.53 8.44 -11.32
N GLY A 387 -4.75 7.37 -11.32
CA GLY A 387 -3.30 7.30 -11.52
C GLY A 387 -2.79 7.24 -12.98
N ASP A 388 -3.66 7.41 -13.99
CA ASP A 388 -3.22 7.46 -15.41
C ASP A 388 -2.24 8.61 -15.71
N HIS A 389 -2.26 9.62 -14.84
CA HIS A 389 -1.40 10.78 -14.87
C HIS A 389 -0.87 11.07 -13.47
N GLN A 390 0.28 11.73 -13.41
CA GLN A 390 0.77 12.27 -12.15
C GLN A 390 -0.18 13.36 -11.70
N ARG A 391 -0.58 13.33 -10.43
CA ARG A 391 -1.50 14.31 -9.82
C ARG A 391 -0.76 15.00 -8.69
N THR A 392 -0.54 16.30 -8.81
CA THR A 392 0.08 17.12 -7.76
C THR A 392 -0.95 18.12 -7.26
N LEU A 393 -1.19 18.09 -5.95
CA LEU A 393 -2.11 18.95 -5.21
C LEU A 393 -1.29 19.92 -4.37
N GLU A 394 -1.52 21.22 -4.52
CA GLU A 394 -1.01 22.20 -3.56
C GLU A 394 -1.90 22.20 -2.32
N LEU A 395 -1.30 22.14 -1.13
CA LEU A 395 -2.00 22.08 0.13
C LEU A 395 -2.03 23.47 0.82
N PRO A 396 -3.19 23.90 1.38
CA PRO A 396 -4.46 23.17 1.40
C PRO A 396 -5.13 23.13 0.02
N TYR A 397 -5.58 21.96 -0.39
CA TYR A 397 -6.21 21.70 -1.68
C TYR A 397 -7.72 21.89 -1.59
N THR A 398 -8.27 22.74 -2.45
CA THR A 398 -9.71 22.84 -2.63
C THR A 398 -10.07 22.07 -3.89
N PRO A 399 -10.90 21.01 -3.82
CA PRO A 399 -11.31 20.30 -5.01
C PRO A 399 -11.97 21.26 -5.99
N THR A 400 -11.48 21.24 -7.22
CA THR A 400 -12.28 21.78 -8.31
C THR A 400 -13.52 20.91 -8.36
N ALA A 401 -14.72 21.49 -8.29
CA ALA A 401 -15.94 20.70 -8.35
C ALA A 401 -15.98 19.98 -9.70
N TYR A 402 -15.41 18.78 -9.78
CA TYR A 402 -15.62 17.84 -10.85
C TYR A 402 -17.13 17.70 -10.89
N GLY A 403 -17.79 18.31 -11.87
CA GLY A 403 -19.25 18.43 -11.87
C GLY A 403 -19.84 17.04 -11.63
N ALA A 404 -20.84 16.91 -10.75
CA ALA A 404 -21.44 15.60 -10.44
C ALA A 404 -21.82 14.83 -11.73
N GLU A 405 -22.17 15.57 -12.78
CA GLU A 405 -22.41 15.07 -14.14
C GLU A 405 -21.19 14.42 -14.81
N GLU A 406 -19.99 14.97 -14.66
CA GLU A 406 -18.76 14.41 -15.21
C GLU A 406 -18.35 13.14 -14.48
N ARG A 407 -18.44 13.11 -13.15
CA ARG A 407 -18.18 11.91 -12.36
C ARG A 407 -19.13 10.79 -12.75
N GLU A 408 -20.42 11.10 -12.81
CA GLU A 408 -21.45 10.14 -13.22
C GLU A 408 -21.26 9.70 -14.68
N ARG A 409 -20.84 10.60 -15.58
CA ARG A 409 -20.50 10.26 -16.97
C ARG A 409 -19.33 9.28 -17.04
N ASN A 410 -18.23 9.55 -16.32
CA ASN A 410 -17.06 8.68 -16.29
C ASN A 410 -17.39 7.32 -15.66
N TYR A 411 -18.18 7.32 -14.58
CA TYR A 411 -18.72 6.12 -13.96
C TYR A 411 -19.58 5.29 -14.94
N ARG A 412 -20.55 5.91 -15.61
CA ARG A 412 -21.40 5.24 -16.62
C ARG A 412 -20.59 4.70 -17.78
N ARG A 413 -19.63 5.48 -18.29
CA ARG A 413 -18.71 5.05 -19.35
C ARG A 413 -17.94 3.81 -18.92
N GLY A 414 -17.42 3.82 -17.69
CA GLY A 414 -16.69 2.68 -17.16
C GLY A 414 -17.55 1.43 -16.99
N ARG A 415 -18.78 1.57 -16.49
CA ARG A 415 -19.74 0.45 -16.46
C ARG A 415 -20.08 -0.09 -17.86
N ALA A 416 -20.25 0.78 -18.84
CA ALA A 416 -20.55 0.37 -20.22
C ALA A 416 -19.37 -0.35 -20.87
N ALA A 417 -18.15 0.05 -20.53
CA ALA A 417 -16.91 -0.59 -20.96
C ALA A 417 -16.56 -1.86 -20.15
N ALA A 418 -17.31 -2.17 -19.08
CA ALA A 418 -17.14 -3.39 -18.30
C ALA A 418 -17.62 -4.61 -19.11
N GLY A 419 -16.76 -5.07 -20.01
CA GLY A 419 -16.99 -6.30 -20.77
C GLY A 419 -16.38 -6.39 -22.17
N ALA A 420 -15.68 -5.37 -22.65
CA ALA A 420 -14.91 -5.47 -23.89
C ALA A 420 -13.73 -4.50 -23.84
N CYS A 421 -12.52 -5.03 -23.72
CA CYS A 421 -11.31 -4.21 -23.71
C CYS A 421 -10.22 -4.85 -24.54
N THR A 422 -9.42 -3.99 -25.19
CA THR A 422 -8.29 -4.39 -26.01
C THR A 422 -7.02 -3.75 -25.45
N TRP A 423 -6.10 -4.55 -24.95
CA TRP A 423 -4.74 -4.09 -24.59
C TRP A 423 -3.81 -4.45 -25.73
N ILE A 424 -3.05 -3.48 -26.22
CA ILE A 424 -2.08 -3.68 -27.28
C ILE A 424 -0.70 -3.32 -26.73
N PHE A 425 0.19 -4.30 -26.69
CA PHE A 425 1.61 -4.08 -26.51
C PHE A 425 2.24 -4.08 -27.90
N SER A 426 3.02 -3.05 -28.21
CA SER A 426 3.70 -2.90 -29.48
C SER A 426 5.22 -2.87 -29.33
N ASP A 427 5.91 -2.90 -30.46
CA ASP A 427 7.37 -2.73 -30.56
C ASP A 427 8.17 -3.83 -29.83
N ILE A 428 7.62 -5.05 -29.76
CA ILE A 428 8.27 -6.18 -29.09
C ILE A 428 9.26 -6.85 -30.07
N PRO A 429 10.58 -6.84 -29.80
CA PRO A 429 11.56 -7.37 -30.73
C PRO A 429 11.46 -8.89 -30.91
N ALA A 430 11.45 -9.36 -32.15
CA ALA A 430 11.37 -10.79 -32.46
C ALA A 430 12.61 -11.60 -32.05
N SER A 431 13.74 -10.94 -31.82
CA SER A 431 15.01 -11.56 -31.45
C SER A 431 15.09 -12.02 -29.99
N ALA A 432 14.09 -11.70 -29.15
CA ALA A 432 14.09 -12.04 -27.73
C ALA A 432 12.75 -12.66 -27.29
N PRO A 433 12.45 -13.91 -27.69
CA PRO A 433 11.18 -14.59 -27.40
C PRO A 433 10.81 -14.64 -25.90
N ASP A 434 11.81 -14.74 -25.02
CA ASP A 434 11.63 -14.74 -23.56
C ASP A 434 11.36 -13.35 -22.96
N ALA A 435 11.50 -12.28 -23.74
CA ALA A 435 11.43 -10.91 -23.24
C ALA A 435 10.01 -10.41 -22.95
N PHE A 436 8.97 -11.10 -23.44
CA PHE A 436 7.58 -10.72 -23.18
C PHE A 436 6.91 -11.64 -22.16
N ALA A 437 7.07 -11.30 -20.88
CA ALA A 437 6.37 -11.92 -19.76
C ALA A 437 5.33 -10.94 -19.23
N PHE A 438 4.06 -11.35 -19.28
CA PHE A 438 2.95 -10.52 -18.83
C PHE A 438 2.17 -11.22 -17.71
N THR A 439 1.47 -10.43 -16.93
CA THR A 439 0.59 -10.92 -15.87
C THR A 439 -0.83 -10.49 -16.17
N LEU A 440 -1.73 -11.47 -16.19
CA LEU A 440 -3.18 -11.27 -16.22
C LEU A 440 -3.73 -11.41 -14.82
N LEU A 441 -4.50 -10.43 -14.37
CA LEU A 441 -5.19 -10.47 -13.10
C LEU A 441 -6.69 -10.29 -13.35
N ASN A 442 -7.47 -11.34 -13.06
CA ASN A 442 -8.92 -11.25 -12.99
C ASN A 442 -9.31 -10.70 -11.62
N THR A 443 -9.73 -9.45 -11.59
CA THR A 443 -10.08 -8.73 -10.36
C THR A 443 -11.54 -8.92 -9.97
N THR A 444 -12.31 -9.71 -10.70
CA THR A 444 -13.76 -9.86 -10.53
C THR A 444 -14.11 -11.13 -9.76
N TYR A 445 -15.38 -11.26 -9.38
CA TYR A 445 -15.94 -12.45 -8.72
C TYR A 445 -16.41 -13.55 -9.68
N VAL A 446 -16.28 -13.34 -10.99
CA VAL A 446 -16.69 -14.30 -12.02
C VAL A 446 -15.47 -14.76 -12.82
N PRO A 447 -15.46 -15.98 -13.38
CA PRO A 447 -14.43 -16.39 -14.32
C PRO A 447 -14.39 -15.46 -15.54
N ALA A 448 -13.20 -15.22 -16.08
CA ALA A 448 -12.96 -14.44 -17.28
C ALA A 448 -12.48 -15.34 -18.41
N THR A 449 -12.85 -15.00 -19.65
CA THR A 449 -12.13 -15.45 -20.83
C THR A 449 -11.28 -14.31 -21.36
N VAL A 450 -10.00 -14.59 -21.59
CA VAL A 450 -9.07 -13.67 -22.26
C VAL A 450 -8.62 -14.30 -23.57
N GLU A 451 -8.99 -13.69 -24.69
CA GLU A 451 -8.39 -13.99 -25.99
C GLU A 451 -7.07 -13.23 -26.11
N VAL A 452 -6.00 -13.92 -26.48
CA VAL A 452 -4.68 -13.35 -26.67
C VAL A 452 -4.25 -13.59 -28.10
N ASP A 453 -4.12 -12.51 -28.86
CA ASP A 453 -3.68 -12.54 -30.26
C ASP A 453 -2.23 -12.05 -30.33
N VAL A 454 -1.34 -12.86 -30.90
CA VAL A 454 0.02 -12.45 -31.27
C VAL A 454 0.03 -12.17 -32.76
N TYR A 455 0.57 -11.02 -33.18
CA TYR A 455 0.56 -10.62 -34.59
C TYR A 455 1.83 -9.88 -35.00
N PHE A 456 2.15 -9.91 -36.29
CA PHE A 456 3.17 -9.03 -36.87
C PHE A 456 2.57 -7.65 -37.12
N GLU A 457 3.14 -6.60 -36.55
CA GLU A 457 2.59 -5.24 -36.71
C GLU A 457 2.63 -4.79 -38.16
N SER A 458 3.73 -5.06 -38.86
CA SER A 458 3.94 -4.68 -40.27
C SER A 458 2.88 -5.25 -41.24
N LYS A 459 2.20 -6.33 -40.84
CA LYS A 459 1.20 -7.01 -41.67
C LYS A 459 -0.18 -7.09 -41.02
N THR A 460 -0.32 -6.65 -39.75
CA THR A 460 -1.51 -6.84 -38.91
C THR A 460 -2.05 -8.29 -38.88
N GLN A 461 -1.21 -9.28 -39.22
CA GLN A 461 -1.60 -10.66 -39.39
C GLN A 461 -1.43 -11.40 -38.07
N VAL A 462 -2.52 -11.93 -37.52
CA VAL A 462 -2.51 -12.81 -36.34
C VAL A 462 -1.78 -14.11 -36.70
N ILE A 463 -0.75 -14.39 -35.91
CA ILE A 463 0.12 -15.58 -36.02
C ILE A 463 -0.49 -16.70 -35.20
N GLU A 464 -0.88 -16.37 -33.97
CA GLU A 464 -1.41 -17.32 -33.00
C GLU A 464 -2.50 -16.63 -32.17
N ARG A 465 -3.57 -17.37 -31.89
CA ARG A 465 -4.64 -16.96 -31.00
C ARG A 465 -4.78 -17.99 -29.89
N GLN A 466 -4.68 -17.52 -28.67
CA GLN A 466 -4.91 -18.33 -27.49
C GLN A 466 -6.13 -17.88 -26.70
N ARG A 467 -6.74 -18.83 -26.00
CA ARG A 467 -7.82 -18.56 -25.05
C ARG A 467 -7.35 -18.93 -23.66
N VAL A 468 -7.22 -17.94 -22.80
CA VAL A 468 -6.87 -18.11 -21.39
C VAL A 468 -8.12 -17.96 -20.55
N VAL A 469 -8.47 -19.01 -19.80
CA VAL A 469 -9.56 -18.94 -18.81
C VAL A 469 -8.95 -18.60 -17.46
N LEU A 470 -9.43 -17.52 -16.86
CA LEU A 470 -9.03 -17.09 -15.52
C LEU A 470 -10.19 -17.35 -14.57
N THR A 471 -9.94 -18.06 -13.47
CA THR A 471 -10.92 -18.14 -12.38
C THR A 471 -11.10 -16.77 -11.72
N ALA A 472 -12.19 -16.59 -10.97
CA ALA A 472 -12.44 -15.37 -10.21
C ALA A 472 -11.29 -15.09 -9.23
N ARG A 473 -10.85 -13.82 -9.14
CA ARG A 473 -9.74 -13.38 -8.27
C ARG A 473 -8.44 -14.17 -8.48
N CYS A 474 -8.10 -14.40 -9.73
CA CYS A 474 -6.91 -15.15 -10.12
C CYS A 474 -5.88 -14.25 -10.76
N LEU A 475 -4.63 -14.38 -10.32
CA LEU A 475 -3.46 -13.84 -10.98
C LEU A 475 -2.77 -14.97 -11.73
N LYS A 476 -2.51 -14.76 -13.02
CA LYS A 476 -1.80 -15.69 -13.88
C LYS A 476 -0.69 -14.95 -14.62
N GLN A 477 0.55 -15.32 -14.36
CA GLN A 477 1.69 -14.91 -15.17
C GLN A 477 1.80 -15.85 -16.38
N SER A 478 2.19 -15.32 -17.52
CA SER A 478 2.41 -16.11 -18.74
C SER A 478 3.51 -15.49 -19.57
N ARG A 479 4.26 -16.33 -20.28
CA ARG A 479 5.34 -15.94 -21.18
C ARG A 479 4.89 -16.15 -22.61
N CYS A 480 5.12 -15.15 -23.46
CA CYS A 480 4.65 -15.20 -24.84
C CYS A 480 5.27 -16.38 -25.60
N ALA A 481 6.58 -16.59 -25.55
CA ALA A 481 7.21 -17.68 -26.31
C ALA A 481 7.09 -19.07 -25.69
N ALA A 482 6.89 -19.19 -24.38
CA ALA A 482 6.79 -20.49 -23.73
C ALA A 482 5.34 -20.99 -23.65
N ASP A 483 4.39 -20.07 -23.42
CA ASP A 483 2.99 -20.43 -23.18
C ASP A 483 2.09 -20.10 -24.36
N LEU A 484 2.40 -19.03 -25.12
CA LEU A 484 1.50 -18.51 -26.16
C LEU A 484 1.87 -18.91 -27.59
N ILE A 485 3.15 -18.83 -27.96
CA ILE A 485 3.64 -19.05 -29.32
C ILE A 485 4.33 -20.41 -29.38
N ASP A 486 3.84 -21.31 -30.22
CA ASP A 486 4.61 -22.49 -30.61
C ASP A 486 5.80 -22.03 -31.47
N ALA A 487 7.03 -22.17 -30.94
CA ALA A 487 8.24 -21.75 -31.62
C ALA A 487 8.41 -22.40 -33.02
N ALA A 488 7.80 -23.56 -33.26
CA ALA A 488 7.79 -24.20 -34.57
C ALA A 488 6.89 -23.49 -35.60
N ARG A 489 5.96 -22.65 -35.16
CA ARG A 489 5.05 -21.86 -36.00
C ARG A 489 5.59 -20.48 -36.37
N LEU A 490 6.68 -20.05 -35.73
CA LEU A 490 7.35 -18.80 -36.10
C LEU A 490 7.97 -18.92 -37.50
N PRO A 491 7.87 -17.89 -38.36
CA PRO A 491 8.56 -17.90 -39.64
C PRO A 491 10.07 -18.07 -39.44
N GLN A 492 10.69 -19.02 -40.14
CA GLN A 492 12.12 -19.32 -39.98
C GLN A 492 13.05 -18.19 -40.44
N ASN A 493 12.52 -17.22 -41.20
CA ASN A 493 13.27 -16.10 -41.78
C ASN A 493 12.67 -14.75 -41.36
N LEU A 494 12.64 -14.48 -40.06
CA LEU A 494 12.24 -13.17 -39.57
C LEU A 494 13.31 -12.13 -39.88
N ALA A 495 12.89 -10.98 -40.37
CA ALA A 495 13.78 -9.85 -40.55
C ALA A 495 14.32 -9.43 -39.16
N PRO A 496 15.59 -9.01 -39.05
CA PRO A 496 16.19 -8.63 -37.76
C PRO A 496 15.45 -7.50 -37.02
N ASP A 497 14.69 -6.69 -37.75
CA ASP A 497 13.88 -5.56 -37.30
C ASP A 497 12.38 -5.89 -37.16
N ALA A 498 11.98 -7.16 -37.29
CA ALA A 498 10.59 -7.55 -37.12
C ALA A 498 10.13 -7.31 -35.66
N VAL A 499 9.01 -6.60 -35.54
CA VAL A 499 8.33 -6.35 -34.27
C VAL A 499 6.99 -7.08 -34.20
N PHE A 500 6.70 -7.62 -33.02
CA PHE A 500 5.43 -8.24 -32.68
C PHE A 500 4.55 -7.28 -31.89
N GLY A 501 3.25 -7.39 -32.14
CA GLY A 501 2.21 -6.85 -31.28
C GLY A 501 1.51 -7.99 -30.54
N ILE A 502 1.10 -7.73 -29.30
CA ILE A 502 0.26 -8.65 -28.53
C ILE A 502 -1.01 -7.92 -28.14
N ARG A 503 -2.15 -8.54 -28.48
CA ARG A 503 -3.47 -8.00 -28.24
C ARG A 503 -4.24 -8.89 -27.28
N PHE A 504 -4.66 -8.35 -26.14
CA PHE A 504 -5.53 -9.04 -25.19
C PHE A 504 -6.96 -8.55 -25.37
N ARG A 505 -7.92 -9.46 -25.42
CA ARG A 505 -9.36 -9.16 -25.44
C ARG A 505 -10.07 -9.93 -24.35
N SER A 506 -10.83 -9.27 -23.50
CA SER A 506 -11.60 -9.95 -22.44
C SER A 506 -13.05 -9.50 -22.41
N ASP A 507 -13.91 -10.46 -22.04
CA ASP A 507 -15.35 -10.31 -21.85
C ASP A 507 -15.71 -9.67 -20.50
N ILE A 508 -14.72 -9.44 -19.64
CA ILE A 508 -14.82 -8.68 -18.39
C ILE A 508 -13.55 -7.83 -18.18
N PRO A 509 -13.56 -6.85 -17.28
CA PRO A 509 -12.33 -6.14 -16.92
C PRO A 509 -11.29 -7.07 -16.31
N ILE A 510 -10.08 -7.02 -16.85
CA ILE A 510 -8.88 -7.68 -16.34
C ILE A 510 -7.77 -6.63 -16.24
N VAL A 511 -6.81 -6.85 -15.36
CA VAL A 511 -5.58 -6.06 -15.29
C VAL A 511 -4.51 -6.83 -16.10
N VAL A 512 -3.88 -6.16 -17.06
CA VAL A 512 -2.81 -6.74 -17.90
C VAL A 512 -1.55 -5.90 -17.70
N THR A 513 -0.50 -6.55 -17.23
CA THR A 513 0.72 -5.85 -16.80
C THR A 513 1.95 -6.47 -17.43
N HIS A 514 2.97 -5.65 -17.71
CA HIS A 514 4.23 -6.09 -18.28
C HIS A 514 5.39 -5.24 -17.72
N LYS A 515 6.54 -5.86 -17.43
CA LYS A 515 7.69 -5.20 -16.76
C LYS A 515 8.36 -4.09 -17.59
N THR A 516 8.40 -4.25 -18.92
CA THR A 516 9.18 -3.39 -19.83
C THR A 516 8.33 -2.53 -20.77
N TYR A 517 7.34 -3.13 -21.44
CA TYR A 517 6.52 -2.44 -22.43
C TYR A 517 5.23 -1.90 -21.80
N PRO A 518 4.94 -0.60 -21.89
CA PRO A 518 3.63 -0.07 -21.52
C PRO A 518 2.56 -0.55 -22.51
N ALA A 519 1.35 -0.78 -22.01
CA ALA A 519 0.21 -1.14 -22.87
C ALA A 519 -0.44 0.13 -23.45
N ALA A 520 -0.80 0.09 -24.73
CA ALA A 520 -1.81 0.97 -25.29
C ALA A 520 -3.20 0.38 -25.00
N TYR A 521 -4.09 1.20 -24.45
CA TYR A 521 -5.45 0.81 -24.08
C TYR A 521 -6.47 1.40 -25.08
N SER A 522 -7.32 0.56 -25.69
CA SER A 522 -8.50 1.03 -26.42
C SER A 522 -9.79 0.55 -25.74
N GLY A 523 -10.54 1.50 -25.19
CA GLY A 523 -11.90 1.27 -24.66
C GLY A 523 -12.96 1.14 -25.74
N GLU A 524 -12.59 1.45 -26.98
CA GLU A 524 -13.37 1.09 -28.17
C GLU A 524 -12.84 -0.24 -28.68
N GLY A 525 -13.73 -1.23 -28.85
CA GLY A 525 -13.40 -2.40 -29.62
C GLY A 525 -12.98 -1.94 -31.00
N LEU A 526 -11.69 -2.05 -31.31
CA LEU A 526 -11.21 -1.86 -32.67
C LEU A 526 -11.88 -2.95 -33.50
N GLY A 527 -12.90 -2.54 -34.26
CA GLY A 527 -13.75 -3.40 -35.08
C GLY A 527 -13.00 -4.16 -36.15
#